data_AF-A0A0J7YNQ5-F1
#
_entry.id   AF-A0A0J7YNQ5-F1
#
_cell.length_a   1.000
_cell.length_b   1.000
_cell.length_c   1.000
_cell.angle_alpha   90.00
_cell.angle_beta   90.00
_cell.angle_gamma   90.00
#
_symmetry.space_group_name_H-M   'P 1'
#
loop_
_entity.id
_entity.type
_entity.pdbx_description
1 polymer ?
#
loop_
_entity_poly.entity_id
_entity_poly.type
_entity_poly.pdbx_seq_one_letter_code
_entity_poly.pdbx_strand_id
1 'polypeptide(L)'
;AANTYEEIVKHHQGIDEYRVYYAQSLYKAGMYDQALRVCYSITDPQHSRKVVLVQAAIKYELNDLVGCRALIDESLPRSDPDAATTDACIAFKDERFEEAINRLADAKNQIGYLPDISYNTALCYYKLGYPNHNCRLQAE
;
A
#
# COMPACT_ATOMS: atom_id res chain seq x y z
N ALA A 1 6.84 0.53 -18.97
CA ALA A 1 7.59 0.31 -17.72
C ALA A 1 7.82 -1.18 -17.47
N ALA A 2 6.77 -2.01 -17.36
CA ALA A 2 6.92 -3.44 -17.06
C ALA A 2 7.85 -4.19 -18.02
N ASN A 3 7.66 -4.05 -19.34
CA ASN A 3 8.52 -4.70 -20.35
C ASN A 3 9.99 -4.29 -20.22
N THR A 4 10.28 -3.05 -19.78
CA THR A 4 11.66 -2.58 -19.58
C THR A 4 12.31 -3.26 -18.37
N TYR A 5 11.57 -3.38 -17.25
CA TYR A 5 12.05 -4.10 -16.08
C TYR A 5 12.16 -5.61 -16.33
N GLU A 6 11.28 -6.18 -17.14
CA GLU A 6 11.35 -7.58 -17.56
C GLU A 6 12.68 -7.88 -18.26
N GLU A 7 13.09 -7.05 -19.23
CA GLU A 7 14.37 -7.19 -19.92
C GLU A 7 15.55 -7.02 -18.96
N ILE A 8 15.51 -6.05 -18.04
CA ILE A 8 16.57 -5.85 -17.03
C ILE A 8 16.71 -7.09 -16.14
N VAL A 9 15.60 -7.68 -15.69
CA VAL A 9 15.63 -8.90 -14.86
C VAL A 9 16.20 -10.08 -15.65
N LYS A 10 15.91 -10.20 -16.95
CA LYS A 10 16.49 -11.25 -17.82
C LYS A 10 18.00 -11.14 -17.93
N HIS A 11 18.53 -9.91 -18.05
CA HIS A 11 19.97 -9.65 -18.18
C HIS A 11 20.72 -9.65 -16.85
N HIS A 12 20.05 -9.32 -15.74
CA HIS A 12 20.65 -9.21 -14.40
C HIS A 12 19.90 -10.08 -13.36
N GLN A 13 19.88 -11.39 -13.58
CA GLN A 13 19.09 -12.34 -12.77
C GLN A 13 19.50 -12.45 -11.29
N GLY A 14 20.66 -11.92 -10.89
CA GLY A 14 21.15 -11.95 -9.51
C GLY A 14 20.73 -10.77 -8.64
N ILE A 15 20.00 -9.79 -9.19
CA ILE A 15 19.62 -8.56 -8.47
C ILE A 15 18.12 -8.59 -8.16
N ASP A 16 17.78 -8.94 -6.92
CA ASP A 16 16.38 -9.05 -6.47
C ASP A 16 15.67 -7.70 -6.41
N GLU A 17 16.40 -6.59 -6.24
CA GLU A 17 15.83 -5.25 -6.28
C GLU A 17 15.10 -4.95 -7.60
N TYR A 18 15.66 -5.38 -8.74
CA TYR A 18 15.01 -5.22 -10.03
C TYR A 18 13.74 -6.07 -10.17
N ARG A 19 13.70 -7.23 -9.51
CA ARG A 19 12.50 -8.07 -9.45
C ARG A 19 11.40 -7.41 -8.63
N VAL A 20 11.75 -6.72 -7.54
CA VAL A 20 10.78 -5.92 -6.76
C VAL A 20 10.19 -4.81 -7.64
N TYR A 21 11.02 -4.05 -8.36
CA TYR A 21 10.52 -3.00 -9.27
C TYR A 21 9.67 -3.58 -10.41
N TYR A 22 10.05 -4.76 -10.91
CA TYR A 22 9.25 -5.47 -11.90
C TYR A 22 7.87 -5.83 -11.34
N ALA A 23 7.79 -6.44 -10.16
CA ALA A 23 6.52 -6.76 -9.49
C ALA A 23 5.65 -5.51 -9.27
N GLN A 24 6.25 -4.39 -8.82
CA GLN A 24 5.55 -3.12 -8.65
C GLN A 24 4.99 -2.58 -9.97
N SER A 25 5.75 -2.72 -11.06
CA SER A 25 5.31 -2.28 -12.39
C SER A 25 4.17 -3.15 -12.95
N LEU A 26 4.20 -4.47 -12.69
CA LEU A 26 3.11 -5.39 -13.03
C LEU A 26 1.84 -5.09 -12.24
N TYR A 27 1.98 -4.82 -10.94
CA TYR A 27 0.89 -4.39 -10.07
C TYR A 27 0.23 -3.11 -10.61
N LYS A 28 1.02 -2.07 -10.90
CA LYS A 28 0.50 -0.80 -11.45
C LYS A 28 -0.12 -0.96 -12.85
N ALA A 29 0.22 -2.03 -13.57
CA ALA A 29 -0.39 -2.38 -14.85
C ALA A 29 -1.65 -3.25 -14.71
N GLY A 30 -2.09 -3.58 -13.48
CA GLY A 30 -3.23 -4.46 -13.21
C GLY A 30 -2.97 -5.95 -13.47
N MET A 31 -1.72 -6.34 -13.74
CA MET A 31 -1.33 -7.73 -13.98
C MET A 31 -1.04 -8.46 -12.66
N TYR A 32 -2.06 -8.59 -11.82
CA TYR A 32 -1.94 -9.06 -10.44
C TYR A 32 -1.36 -10.48 -10.31
N ASP A 33 -1.84 -11.44 -11.12
CA ASP A 33 -1.32 -12.81 -11.09
C ASP A 33 0.17 -12.88 -11.42
N GLN A 34 0.63 -12.07 -12.38
CA GLN A 34 2.04 -12.02 -12.75
C GLN A 34 2.86 -11.35 -11.66
N ALA A 35 2.35 -10.25 -11.09
CA ALA A 35 3.02 -9.55 -10.00
C ALA A 35 3.21 -10.47 -8.78
N LEU A 36 2.18 -11.24 -8.40
CA LEU A 36 2.26 -12.22 -7.30
C LEU A 36 3.30 -13.30 -7.57
N ARG A 37 3.37 -13.86 -8.79
CA ARG A 37 4.40 -14.85 -9.16
C ARG A 37 5.81 -14.29 -8.98
N VAL A 38 6.04 -13.04 -9.39
CA VAL A 38 7.34 -12.38 -9.19
C VAL A 38 7.60 -12.16 -7.70
N CYS A 39 6.61 -11.69 -6.93
CA CYS A 39 6.74 -11.54 -5.48
C CYS A 39 7.15 -12.86 -4.79
N TYR A 40 6.53 -13.99 -5.14
CA TYR A 40 6.87 -15.29 -4.55
C TYR A 40 8.25 -15.82 -4.96
N SER A 41 8.80 -15.34 -6.08
CA SER A 41 10.16 -15.71 -6.52
C SER A 41 11.26 -14.95 -5.78
N ILE A 42 10.93 -13.87 -5.06
CA ILE A 42 11.89 -13.04 -4.32
C ILE A 42 12.03 -13.61 -2.92
N THR A 43 13.16 -14.24 -2.64
CA THR A 43 13.44 -14.89 -1.34
C THR A 43 14.33 -14.07 -0.43
N ASP A 44 14.94 -13.00 -0.93
CA ASP A 44 15.84 -12.15 -0.16
C ASP A 44 15.09 -11.42 0.99
N PRO A 45 15.46 -11.70 2.26
CA PRO A 45 14.84 -11.06 3.41
C PRO A 45 14.94 -9.54 3.41
N GLN A 46 15.96 -8.95 2.77
CA GLN A 46 16.13 -7.50 2.68
C GLN A 46 14.96 -6.84 1.92
N HIS A 47 14.34 -7.57 1.02
CA HIS A 47 13.23 -7.11 0.19
C HIS A 47 11.86 -7.53 0.73
N SER A 48 11.83 -8.36 1.78
CA SER A 48 10.60 -8.94 2.36
C SER A 48 9.51 -7.89 2.63
N ARG A 49 9.87 -6.78 3.28
CA ARG A 49 8.93 -5.68 3.54
C ARG A 49 8.27 -5.16 2.25
N LYS A 50 9.06 -4.85 1.21
CA LYS A 50 8.54 -4.33 -0.06
C LYS A 50 7.65 -5.37 -0.76
N VAL A 51 8.04 -6.65 -0.72
CA VAL A 51 7.28 -7.76 -1.30
C VAL A 51 5.91 -7.91 -0.62
N VAL A 52 5.89 -7.91 0.71
CA VAL A 52 4.65 -7.98 1.51
C VAL A 52 3.71 -6.84 1.16
N LEU A 53 4.21 -5.59 1.07
CA LEU A 53 3.37 -4.44 0.75
C LEU A 53 2.76 -4.54 -0.66
N VAL A 54 3.50 -5.05 -1.65
CA VAL A 54 2.96 -5.29 -3.00
C VAL A 54 1.90 -6.39 -2.97
N GLN A 55 2.14 -7.49 -2.26
CA GLN A 55 1.16 -8.56 -2.11
C GLN A 55 -0.12 -8.09 -1.40
N ALA A 56 0.01 -7.30 -0.34
CA ALA A 56 -1.10 -6.72 0.40
C ALA A 56 -1.91 -5.75 -0.48
N ALA A 57 -1.24 -4.90 -1.25
CA ALA A 57 -1.90 -3.99 -2.20
C ALA A 57 -2.67 -4.77 -3.27
N ILE A 58 -2.10 -5.86 -3.81
CA ILE A 58 -2.80 -6.73 -4.76
C ILE A 58 -4.05 -7.35 -4.13
N LYS A 59 -3.96 -7.90 -2.92
CA LYS A 59 -5.10 -8.46 -2.19
C LYS A 59 -6.19 -7.42 -1.97
N TYR A 60 -5.80 -6.21 -1.58
CA TYR A 60 -6.70 -5.09 -1.42
C TYR A 60 -7.45 -4.76 -2.71
N GLU A 61 -6.76 -4.68 -3.86
CA GLU A 61 -7.39 -4.43 -5.17
C GLU A 61 -8.36 -5.54 -5.57
N LEU A 62 -8.04 -6.80 -5.25
CA LEU A 62 -8.90 -7.96 -5.49
C LEU A 62 -10.07 -8.09 -4.49
N ASN A 63 -10.28 -7.11 -3.61
CA ASN A 63 -11.26 -7.13 -2.52
C ASN A 63 -11.08 -8.29 -1.52
N ASP A 64 -9.91 -8.92 -1.47
CA ASP A 64 -9.52 -9.86 -0.42
C ASP A 64 -9.02 -9.08 0.81
N LEU A 65 -9.94 -8.37 1.48
CA LEU A 65 -9.61 -7.50 2.61
C LEU A 65 -9.16 -8.31 3.83
N VAL A 66 -9.75 -9.50 4.02
CA VAL A 66 -9.38 -10.43 5.10
C VAL A 66 -7.96 -10.93 4.91
N GLY A 67 -7.61 -11.39 3.70
CA GLY A 67 -6.26 -11.83 3.40
C GLY A 67 -5.25 -10.67 3.41
N CYS A 68 -5.66 -9.47 2.99
CA CYS A 68 -4.82 -8.27 3.06
C CYS A 68 -4.45 -7.95 4.52
N ARG A 69 -5.45 -7.91 5.42
CA ARG A 69 -5.24 -7.69 6.85
C ARG A 69 -4.34 -8.76 7.46
N ALA A 70 -4.66 -10.03 7.24
CA ALA A 70 -3.92 -11.15 7.81
C ALA A 70 -2.44 -11.13 7.40
N LEU A 71 -2.16 -10.82 6.13
CA LEU A 71 -0.79 -10.72 5.62
C LEU A 71 0.00 -9.60 6.30
N ILE A 72 -0.61 -8.43 6.50
CA ILE A 72 0.02 -7.29 7.17
C ILE A 72 0.25 -7.57 8.65
N ASP A 73 -0.75 -8.12 9.35
CA ASP A 73 -0.66 -8.44 10.78
C ASP A 73 0.43 -9.48 11.08
N GLU A 74 0.65 -10.43 10.17
CA GLU A 74 1.72 -11.43 10.28
C GLU A 74 3.11 -10.84 9.99
N SER A 75 3.18 -9.86 9.08
CA SER A 75 4.46 -9.41 8.50
C SER A 75 5.00 -8.10 9.08
N LEU A 76 4.14 -7.24 9.65
CA LEU A 76 4.50 -5.90 10.12
C LEU A 76 4.00 -5.65 11.54
N PRO A 77 4.77 -4.93 12.37
CA PRO A 77 4.28 -4.47 13.66
C PRO A 77 3.07 -3.56 13.49
N ARG A 78 2.12 -3.60 14.43
CA ARG A 78 0.95 -2.70 14.41
C ARG A 78 1.32 -1.21 14.53
N SER A 79 2.48 -0.92 15.13
CA SER A 79 3.02 0.44 15.20
C SER A 79 3.63 0.90 13.87
N ASP A 80 3.70 0.04 12.86
CA ASP A 80 4.27 0.37 11.58
C ASP A 80 3.32 1.27 10.78
N PRO A 81 3.83 2.35 10.16
CA PRO A 81 2.97 3.26 9.43
C PRO A 81 2.34 2.66 8.17
N ASP A 82 3.01 1.71 7.50
CA ASP A 82 2.43 1.04 6.33
C ASP A 82 1.26 0.13 6.77
N ALA A 83 1.38 -0.47 7.96
CA ALA A 83 0.28 -1.22 8.57
C ALA A 83 -0.90 -0.30 8.90
N ALA A 84 -0.66 0.84 9.56
CA ALA A 84 -1.70 1.82 9.86
C ALA A 84 -2.37 2.40 8.59
N THR A 85 -1.61 2.63 7.53
CA THR A 85 -2.15 3.10 6.25
C THR A 85 -3.01 2.02 5.58
N THR A 86 -2.57 0.76 5.61
CA THR A 86 -3.34 -0.37 5.07
C THR A 86 -4.62 -0.61 5.89
N ASP A 87 -4.54 -0.47 7.21
CA ASP A 87 -5.70 -0.46 8.13
C ASP A 87 -6.75 0.57 7.70
N ALA A 88 -6.31 1.80 7.43
CA ALA A 88 -7.18 2.87 6.99
C ALA A 88 -7.83 2.58 5.62
N CYS A 89 -7.07 2.09 4.65
CA CYS A 89 -7.60 1.74 3.33
C CYS A 89 -8.68 0.66 3.42
N ILE A 90 -8.48 -0.38 4.25
CA ILE A 90 -9.49 -1.41 4.49
C ILE A 90 -10.73 -0.82 5.17
N ALA A 91 -10.56 -0.01 6.21
CA ALA A 91 -11.68 0.65 6.88
C ALA A 91 -12.47 1.55 5.90
N PHE A 92 -11.79 2.21 4.96
CA PHE A 92 -12.43 3.01 3.91
C PHE A 92 -13.31 2.15 2.97
N LYS A 93 -12.85 0.96 2.55
CA LYS A 93 -13.65 0.04 1.74
C LYS A 93 -14.86 -0.53 2.49
N ASP A 94 -14.75 -0.69 3.80
CA ASP A 94 -15.85 -1.09 4.68
C ASP A 94 -16.77 0.07 5.09
N GLU A 95 -16.61 1.26 4.49
CA GLU A 95 -17.38 2.48 4.80
C GLU A 95 -17.22 3.00 6.25
N ARG A 96 -16.20 2.51 6.98
CA ARG A 96 -15.84 2.96 8.33
C ARG A 96 -14.89 4.16 8.27
N PHE A 97 -15.39 5.27 7.74
CA PHE A 97 -14.56 6.45 7.42
C PHE A 97 -13.94 7.12 8.65
N GLU A 98 -14.63 7.17 9.79
CA GLU A 98 -14.08 7.75 11.03
C GLU A 98 -12.89 6.94 11.55
N GLU A 99 -12.97 5.61 11.48
CA GLU A 99 -11.86 4.72 11.84
C GLU A 99 -10.68 4.91 10.88
N ALA A 100 -10.96 5.04 9.57
CA ALA A 100 -9.93 5.31 8.57
C ALA A 100 -9.20 6.63 8.85
N ILE A 101 -9.92 7.70 9.23
CA ILE A 101 -9.33 8.99 9.59
C ILE A 101 -8.40 8.86 10.81
N ASN A 102 -8.85 8.17 11.86
CA ASN A 102 -8.03 7.97 13.06
C ASN A 102 -6.74 7.20 12.74
N ARG A 103 -6.82 6.16 11.92
CA ARG A 103 -5.65 5.38 11.48
C ARG A 103 -4.67 6.19 10.63
N LEU A 104 -5.18 7.05 9.74
CA LEU A 104 -4.34 7.95 8.94
C LEU A 104 -3.66 9.03 9.81
N ALA A 105 -4.33 9.49 10.87
CA ALA A 105 -3.74 10.41 11.84
C ALA A 105 -2.58 9.76 12.61
N ASP A 106 -2.74 8.50 13.03
CA ASP A 106 -1.66 7.72 13.66
C ASP A 106 -0.44 7.62 12.72
N ALA A 107 -0.66 7.26 11.45
CA ALA A 107 0.41 7.17 10.45
C ALA A 107 1.08 8.53 10.20
N LYS A 108 0.30 9.62 10.10
CA LYS A 108 0.81 10.99 9.94
C LYS A 108 1.68 11.43 11.12
N ASN A 109 1.28 11.09 12.34
CA ASN A 109 2.03 11.46 13.54
C ASN A 109 3.40 10.77 13.61
N GLN A 110 3.55 9.59 12.99
CA GLN A 110 4.80 8.83 12.97
C GLN A 110 5.74 9.24 11.85
N ILE A 111 5.23 9.41 10.61
CA ILE A 111 6.06 9.67 9.43
C ILE A 111 6.17 11.18 9.12
N GLY A 112 5.27 11.98 9.68
CA GLY A 112 5.08 13.38 9.31
C GLY A 112 4.17 13.52 8.08
N TYR A 113 4.31 14.64 7.38
CA TYR A 113 3.43 14.95 6.25
C TYR A 113 3.75 14.07 5.02
N LEU A 114 2.73 13.36 4.55
CA LEU A 114 2.75 12.68 3.25
C LEU A 114 1.51 13.11 2.44
N PRO A 115 1.67 13.49 1.15
CA PRO A 115 0.56 13.87 0.29
C PRO A 115 -0.54 12.81 0.21
N ASP A 116 -0.16 11.53 0.14
CA ASP A 116 -1.10 10.41 0.02
C ASP A 116 -1.98 10.26 1.26
N ILE A 117 -1.41 10.40 2.46
CA ILE A 117 -2.16 10.35 3.73
C ILE A 117 -3.14 11.52 3.81
N SER A 118 -2.69 12.73 3.45
CA SER A 118 -3.53 13.92 3.45
C SER A 118 -4.69 13.81 2.45
N TYR A 119 -4.41 13.30 1.25
CA TYR A 119 -5.43 13.03 0.23
C TYR A 119 -6.45 11.98 0.69
N ASN A 120 -5.98 10.85 1.26
CA ASN A 120 -6.86 9.80 1.76
C ASN A 120 -7.74 10.29 2.92
N THR A 121 -7.19 11.12 3.80
CA THR A 121 -7.94 11.74 4.90
C THR A 121 -9.03 12.67 4.38
N ALA A 122 -8.70 13.52 3.39
CA ALA A 122 -9.65 14.40 2.72
C ALA A 122 -10.79 13.61 2.05
N LEU A 123 -10.47 12.48 1.42
CA LEU A 123 -11.45 11.60 0.79
C LEU A 123 -12.42 10.99 1.81
N CYS A 124 -11.93 10.61 3.00
CA CYS A 124 -12.78 10.12 4.09
C CYS A 124 -13.77 11.19 4.57
N TYR A 125 -13.31 12.44 4.78
CA TYR A 125 -14.18 13.55 5.17
C TYR A 125 -15.23 13.89 4.11
N TYR A 126 -14.85 13.81 2.84
CA TYR A 126 -15.78 13.98 1.73
C TYR A 126 -16.90 12.93 1.77
N LYS A 127 -16.54 11.66 2.02
CA LYS A 127 -17.51 10.55 2.13
C LYS A 127 -18.47 10.67 3.31
N LEU A 128 -18.01 11.23 4.43
CA LEU A 128 -18.85 11.54 5.60
C LEU A 128 -19.82 12.72 5.39
N GLY A 129 -19.73 13.43 4.25
CA GLY A 129 -20.60 14.57 3.99
C GLY A 129 -20.18 15.84 4.71
N TYR A 130 -18.90 15.98 5.08
CA TYR A 130 -18.33 17.22 5.61
C TYR A 130 -17.58 18.00 4.50
N PRO A 131 -18.28 18.75 3.63
CA PRO A 131 -17.65 19.43 2.49
C PRO A 131 -16.64 20.53 2.85
N ASN A 132 -16.62 21.01 4.11
CA ASN A 132 -15.88 22.21 4.50
C ASN A 132 -14.62 21.97 5.36
N HIS A 133 -14.28 20.73 5.75
CA HIS A 133 -13.05 20.50 6.52
C HIS A 133 -11.77 20.54 5.65
N ASN A 134 -11.92 20.35 4.33
CA ASN A 134 -10.82 20.36 3.35
C ASN A 134 -10.08 21.70 3.22
N CYS A 135 -10.70 22.84 3.55
CA CYS A 135 -10.05 24.15 3.40
C CYS A 135 -9.06 24.51 4.52
N ARG A 136 -8.96 23.71 5.60
CA ARG A 136 -8.12 24.06 6.77
C ARG A 136 -6.84 23.25 6.90
N LEU A 137 -6.72 22.10 6.24
CA LEU A 137 -5.55 21.22 6.39
C LEU A 137 -4.34 21.64 5.54
N GLN A 138 -4.44 22.73 4.76
CA GLN A 138 -3.32 23.30 3.99
C GLN A 138 -2.68 24.54 4.65
N ALA A 139 -3.07 24.93 5.86
CA ALA A 139 -2.70 26.22 6.44
C ALA A 139 -1.75 26.17 7.65
N GLU A 140 -1.22 25.01 8.06
CA GLU A 140 -0.27 24.89 9.18
C GLU A 140 0.92 23.98 8.85
#